data_AF-A0AA42BNU3-F1
#
_entry.id   AF-A0AA42BNU3-F1
#
_cell.length_a   1.000
_cell.length_b   1.000
_cell.length_c   1.000
_cell.angle_alpha   90.00
_cell.angle_beta   90.00
_cell.angle_gamma   90.00
#
_symmetry.space_group_name_H-M   'P 1'
#
loop_
_entity.id
_entity.type
_entity.pdbx_description
1 polymer ?
#
loop_
_entity_poly.entity_id
_entity_poly.type
_entity_poly.pdbx_seq_one_letter_code
_entity_poly.pdbx_strand_id
1 'polypeptide(L)'
;MPHQLLALQICKPKLRLKTGQRGELSAALLPPAPGLMVTWYSTNPAVASVHADGRRAVIQGKQPGRAVIIASAADGCFRDVCVVHVQDYMMTHR
;
A
#
# COMPACT_ATOMS: atom_id res chain seq x y z
N MET A 1 -18.91 -18.52 -17.51
CA MET A 1 -19.04 -17.07 -17.34
C MET A 1 -17.74 -16.56 -16.74
N PRO A 2 -16.91 -15.75 -17.43
CA PRO A 2 -15.72 -15.22 -16.81
C PRO A 2 -16.17 -14.17 -15.79
N HIS A 3 -15.91 -14.43 -14.51
CA HIS A 3 -16.06 -13.43 -13.46
C HIS A 3 -14.90 -12.47 -13.61
N GLN A 4 -15.02 -11.55 -14.57
CA GLN A 4 -14.02 -10.52 -14.77
C GLN A 4 -14.05 -9.62 -13.53
N LEU A 5 -12.91 -9.51 -12.86
CA LEU A 5 -12.68 -8.50 -11.84
C LEU A 5 -13.14 -7.15 -12.40
N LEU A 6 -13.88 -6.38 -11.63
CA LEU A 6 -14.41 -5.09 -12.07
C LEU A 6 -13.50 -3.95 -11.62
N ALA A 7 -12.96 -4.04 -10.39
CA ALA A 7 -12.06 -3.04 -9.85
C ALA A 7 -11.20 -3.58 -8.69
N LEU A 8 -9.98 -3.07 -8.61
CA LEU A 8 -9.12 -3.10 -7.42
C LEU A 8 -9.19 -1.73 -6.75
N GLN A 9 -9.50 -1.69 -5.46
CA GLN A 9 -9.55 -0.43 -4.70
C GLN A 9 -8.82 -0.55 -3.37
N ILE A 10 -7.83 0.30 -3.15
CA ILE A 10 -7.12 0.44 -1.87
C ILE A 10 -7.99 1.31 -0.96
N CYS A 11 -8.30 0.81 0.24
CA CYS A 11 -9.14 1.53 1.21
C CYS A 11 -8.57 2.90 1.64
N LYS A 12 -7.26 3.11 1.47
CA LYS A 12 -6.56 4.37 1.78
C LYS A 12 -5.66 4.79 0.61
N PRO A 13 -6.08 5.72 -0.25
CA PRO A 13 -5.24 6.23 -1.33
C PRO A 13 -4.10 7.13 -0.83
N LYS A 14 -4.19 7.60 0.42
CA LYS A 14 -3.14 8.39 1.09
C LYS A 14 -2.94 7.88 2.50
N LEU A 15 -1.68 7.65 2.87
CA LEU A 15 -1.29 7.22 4.20
C LEU A 15 -0.22 8.18 4.74
N ARG A 16 -0.41 8.66 5.96
CA ARG A 16 0.56 9.51 6.65
C ARG A 16 1.15 8.73 7.80
N LEU A 17 2.46 8.53 7.78
CA LEU A 17 3.21 7.85 8.82
C LEU A 17 4.20 8.82 9.42
N LYS A 18 4.63 8.55 10.66
CA LYS A 18 5.82 9.16 11.22
C LYS A 18 7.00 8.20 11.04
N THR A 19 8.22 8.71 11.06
CA THR A 19 9.42 7.86 11.10
C THR A 19 9.30 6.82 12.22
N GLY A 20 9.52 5.55 11.89
CA GLY A 20 9.37 4.41 12.80
C GLY A 20 7.94 3.86 12.95
N GLN A 21 6.92 4.57 12.49
CA GLN A 21 5.54 4.07 12.53
C GLN A 21 5.22 3.11 11.38
N ARG A 22 4.16 2.34 11.60
CA ARG A 22 3.62 1.37 10.66
C ARG A 22 2.17 1.73 10.37
N GLY A 23 1.71 1.50 9.15
CA GLY A 23 0.31 1.62 8.79
C GLY A 23 -0.10 0.46 7.90
N GLU A 24 -1.37 0.12 7.95
CA GLU A 24 -1.93 -0.98 7.19
C GLU A 24 -2.75 -0.46 6.02
N LEU A 25 -2.53 -1.07 4.86
CA LEU A 25 -3.30 -0.91 3.65
C LEU A 25 -4.05 -2.21 3.37
N SER A 26 -5.27 -2.09 2.89
CA SER A 26 -6.11 -3.20 2.48
C SER A 26 -6.66 -2.92 1.10
N ALA A 27 -6.56 -3.92 0.22
CA ALA A 27 -7.16 -3.89 -1.10
C ALA A 27 -8.49 -4.65 -1.08
N ALA A 28 -9.54 -3.99 -1.57
CA ALA A 28 -10.83 -4.59 -1.84
C ALA A 28 -10.92 -4.94 -3.33
N LEU A 29 -11.45 -6.13 -3.61
CA LEU A 29 -11.73 -6.63 -4.96
C LEU A 29 -13.24 -6.64 -5.15
N LEU A 30 -13.72 -6.05 -6.23
CA LEU A 30 -15.12 -6.08 -6.63
C LEU A 30 -15.22 -6.69 -8.03
N PRO A 31 -15.99 -7.79 -8.22
CA PRO A 31 -16.58 -8.63 -7.19
C PRO A 31 -15.50 -9.32 -6.31
N PRO A 32 -15.85 -9.76 -5.08
CA PRO A 32 -14.91 -10.45 -4.21
C PRO A 32 -14.47 -11.77 -4.85
N ALA A 33 -13.20 -11.84 -5.25
CA ALA A 33 -12.63 -12.97 -5.97
C ALA A 33 -11.66 -13.77 -5.06
N PRO A 34 -12.14 -14.77 -4.30
CA PRO A 34 -11.28 -15.63 -3.48
C PRO A 34 -10.26 -16.35 -4.37
N GLY A 35 -8.99 -16.39 -3.95
CA GLY A 35 -7.89 -16.99 -4.71
C GLY A 35 -7.06 -16.01 -5.54
N LEU A 36 -7.48 -14.74 -5.69
CA LEU A 36 -6.65 -13.74 -6.34
C LEU A 36 -5.62 -13.13 -5.40
N MET A 37 -4.36 -13.21 -5.82
CA MET A 37 -3.23 -12.52 -5.19
C MET A 37 -3.17 -11.06 -5.63
N VAL A 38 -2.87 -10.20 -4.66
CA VAL A 38 -2.55 -8.79 -4.88
C VAL A 38 -1.06 -8.63 -4.60
N THR A 39 -0.32 -8.22 -5.61
CA THR A 39 1.09 -7.83 -5.48
C THR A 39 1.20 -6.37 -5.09
N TRP A 40 2.07 -6.07 -4.13
CA TRP A 40 2.34 -4.72 -3.66
C TRP A 40 3.79 -4.35 -3.92
N TYR A 41 4.02 -3.12 -4.38
CA TYR A 41 5.34 -2.60 -4.68
C TYR A 41 5.49 -1.19 -4.09
N SER A 42 6.67 -0.88 -3.54
CA SER A 42 7.01 0.47 -3.09
C SER A 42 8.00 1.10 -4.05
N THR A 43 7.71 2.30 -4.54
CA THR A 43 8.65 3.08 -5.37
C THR A 43 9.87 3.55 -4.58
N ASN A 44 9.80 3.58 -3.25
CA ASN A 44 10.90 3.99 -2.40
C ASN A 44 10.91 3.20 -1.07
N PRO A 45 11.49 1.99 -1.05
CA PRO A 45 11.54 1.12 0.14
C PRO A 45 12.44 1.66 1.27
N ALA A 46 13.33 2.62 0.96
CA ALA A 46 14.14 3.31 1.96
C ALA A 46 13.31 4.29 2.80
N VAL A 47 12.32 4.94 2.19
CA VAL A 47 11.34 5.82 2.88
C VAL A 47 10.21 5.01 3.50
N ALA A 48 9.57 4.13 2.71
CA ALA A 48 8.48 3.28 3.18
C ALA A 48 8.61 1.87 2.61
N SER A 49 8.86 0.90 3.50
CA SER A 49 8.89 -0.53 3.15
C SER A 49 7.47 -1.09 3.16
N VAL A 50 7.17 -2.01 2.24
CA VAL A 50 5.89 -2.70 2.17
C VAL A 50 6.08 -4.18 2.49
N HIS A 51 5.27 -4.69 3.40
CA HIS A 51 5.17 -6.10 3.74
C HIS A 51 3.76 -6.57 3.38
N ALA A 52 3.62 -7.19 2.22
CA ALA A 52 2.34 -7.70 1.76
C ALA A 52 2.01 -9.05 2.40
N ASP A 53 0.75 -9.21 2.80
CA ASP A 53 0.14 -10.47 3.21
C ASP A 53 -1.21 -10.63 2.49
N GLY A 54 -1.16 -11.29 1.34
CA GLY A 54 -2.30 -11.44 0.44
C GLY A 54 -2.90 -10.11 -0.01
N ARG A 55 -4.08 -9.77 0.51
CA ARG A 55 -4.82 -8.53 0.18
C ARG A 55 -4.53 -7.37 1.12
N ARG A 56 -3.76 -7.61 2.18
CA ARG A 56 -3.35 -6.59 3.14
C ARG A 56 -1.86 -6.32 2.95
N ALA A 57 -1.43 -5.12 3.28
CA ALA A 57 -0.03 -4.75 3.25
C ALA A 57 0.29 -3.83 4.41
N VAL A 58 1.32 -4.18 5.18
CA VAL A 58 1.85 -3.38 6.26
C VAL A 58 2.96 -2.50 5.69
N ILE A 59 2.76 -1.18 5.77
CA ILE A 59 3.73 -0.18 5.36
C ILE A 59 4.50 0.29 6.58
N GLN A 60 5.82 0.23 6.53
CA GLN A 60 6.70 0.73 7.58
C GLN A 60 7.41 1.99 7.11
N GLY A 61 7.14 3.11 7.76
CA GLY A 61 7.84 4.37 7.52
C GLY A 61 9.23 4.32 8.17
N LYS A 62 10.28 4.32 7.36
CA LYS A 62 11.68 4.23 7.82
C LYS A 62 12.36 5.59 7.84
N GLN A 63 12.07 6.44 6.87
CA GLN A 63 12.69 7.76 6.74
C GLN A 63 11.65 8.79 6.31
N PRO A 64 11.79 10.06 6.70
CA PRO A 64 10.93 11.13 6.22
C PRO A 64 11.03 11.27 4.70
N GLY A 65 9.89 11.45 4.05
CA GLY A 65 9.82 11.58 2.59
C GLY A 65 8.51 11.08 2.02
N ARG A 66 8.46 10.98 0.69
CA ARG A 66 7.30 10.50 -0.06
C ARG A 66 7.64 9.17 -0.74
N ALA A 67 6.80 8.18 -0.50
CA ALA A 67 6.82 6.89 -1.19
C ALA A 67 5.46 6.63 -1.83
N VAL A 68 5.44 5.89 -2.94
CA VAL A 68 4.19 5.48 -3.59
C VAL A 68 4.14 3.96 -3.53
N ILE A 69 3.05 3.43 -3.02
CA ILE A 69 2.76 2.02 -2.96
C ILE A 69 1.80 1.69 -4.09
N ILE A 70 2.16 0.73 -4.93
CA ILE A 70 1.37 0.27 -6.08
C ILE A 70 0.84 -1.11 -5.74
N ALA A 71 -0.48 -1.27 -5.72
CA ALA A 71 -1.14 -2.57 -5.61
C ALA A 71 -1.57 -3.00 -7.01
N SER A 72 -1.28 -4.24 -7.38
CA SER A 72 -1.68 -4.83 -8.66
C SER A 72 -2.35 -6.17 -8.40
N ALA A 73 -3.57 -6.36 -8.90
CA ALA A 73 -4.32 -7.60 -8.81
C ALA A 73 -4.35 -8.30 -10.16
N ALA A 74 -4.09 -9.62 -10.17
CA ALA A 74 -4.20 -10.55 -11.32
C ALA A 74 -3.58 -10.06 -12.65
N ASP A 75 -2.46 -10.65 -13.07
CA ASP A 75 -1.78 -10.42 -14.37
C ASP A 75 -1.54 -8.95 -14.78
N GLY A 76 -1.69 -8.00 -13.85
CA GLY A 76 -1.53 -6.56 -14.11
C GLY A 76 -2.76 -5.85 -14.66
N CYS A 77 -3.92 -6.51 -14.79
CA CYS A 77 -5.14 -5.92 -15.35
C CYS A 77 -5.72 -4.81 -14.47
N PHE A 78 -5.56 -4.89 -13.15
CA PHE A 78 -6.07 -3.89 -12.21
C PHE A 78 -4.96 -3.40 -11.31
N ARG A 79 -4.79 -2.08 -11.27
CA ARG A 79 -3.77 -1.42 -10.45
C ARG A 79 -4.38 -0.25 -9.70
N ASP A 80 -3.94 -0.06 -8.48
CA ASP A 80 -4.28 1.10 -7.67
C ASP A 80 -3.04 1.56 -6.90
N VAL A 81 -3.02 2.83 -6.51
CA VAL A 81 -1.85 3.47 -5.90
C VAL A 81 -2.21 4.17 -4.60
N CYS A 82 -1.35 3.99 -3.61
CA CYS A 82 -1.40 4.69 -2.33
C CYS A 82 -0.16 5.56 -2.19
N VAL A 83 -0.36 6.85 -1.92
CA VAL A 83 0.73 7.76 -1.61
C VAL A 83 0.98 7.74 -0.11
N VAL A 84 2.19 7.32 0.27
CA VAL A 84 2.66 7.29 1.64
C VAL A 84 3.55 8.50 1.88
N HIS A 85 3.18 9.30 2.87
CA HIS A 85 3.96 10.45 3.32
C HIS A 85 4.50 10.16 4.71
N VAL A 86 5.80 9.95 4.83
CA VAL A 86 6.47 9.76 6.11
C VAL A 86 6.94 11.13 6.59
N GLN A 87 6.43 11.56 7.73
CA GLN A 87 6.83 12.78 8.39
C GLN A 87 7.99 12.49 9.34
N ASP A 88 8.92 13.43 9.39
CA ASP A 88 10.00 13.38 10.36
C ASP A 88 9.40 13.39 11.76
N TYR A 89 9.85 12.45 12.59
CA TYR A 89 9.61 12.52 14.01
C TYR A 89 10.64 13.50 14.58
N MET A 90 10.41 14.80 14.35
CA MET A 90 11.17 15.85 15.00
C MET A 90 10.85 15.79 16.49
N MET A 91 11.59 14.97 17.24
CA MET A 91 11.88 15.27 18.64
C MET A 91 12.66 16.57 18.60
N THR A 92 11.94 17.69 18.71
CA THR A 92 12.55 18.96 19.09
C THR A 92 13.09 18.75 20.50
N HIS A 93 14.32 18.25 20.61
CA HIS A 93 15.10 18.42 21.82
C HIS A 93 15.43 19.90 21.87
N ARG A 94 14.60 20.63 22.62
CA ARG A 94 14.93 21.96 23.11
C ARG A 94 15.63 21.83 24.45
#